data_AF-A0AAE3HDG9-F1
#
_entry.id   AF-A0AAE3HDG9-F1
#
_cell.length_a   1.000
_cell.length_b   1.000
_cell.length_c   1.000
_cell.angle_alpha   90.00
_cell.angle_beta   90.00
_cell.angle_gamma   90.00
#
_symmetry.space_group_name_H-M   'P 1'
#
loop_
_entity.id
_entity.type
_entity.pdbx_description
1 polymer ?
#
loop_
_entity_poly.entity_id
_entity_poly.type
_entity_poly.pdbx_seq_one_letter_code
_entity_poly.pdbx_strand_id
1 'polypeptide(L)'
;TIERLSRNLSSFNETDQLVENYINTIQSLINDNTIFCIDGSEITKPNSKVLEDMGTVRDGSTGETNVNGYNILEIAALTNKHDMPISVYSKIYSNVCKDFKSENTETLKSLEFIRAHFGNVGIKALDRGY
;
A
#
# COMPACT_ATOMS: atom_id res chain seq x y z
N THR A 1 -22.68 -3.06 -15.46
CA THR A 1 -22.04 -4.26 -16.04
C THR A 1 -20.54 -4.16 -15.85
N ILE A 2 -19.86 -5.29 -15.67
CA ILE A 2 -18.39 -5.39 -15.50
C ILE A 2 -17.66 -4.68 -16.65
N GLU A 3 -18.17 -4.81 -17.88
CA GLU A 3 -17.64 -4.15 -19.08
C GLU A 3 -17.56 -2.61 -18.99
N ARG A 4 -18.49 -1.98 -18.26
CA ARG A 4 -18.45 -0.51 -18.10
C ARG A 4 -17.36 -0.10 -17.12
N LEU A 5 -17.19 -0.85 -16.04
CA LEU A 5 -16.15 -0.59 -15.04
C LEU A 5 -14.76 -0.83 -15.64
N SER A 6 -14.58 -1.95 -16.36
CA SER A 6 -13.31 -2.29 -17.03
C SER A 6 -12.89 -1.21 -18.01
N ARG A 7 -13.78 -0.78 -18.91
CA ARG A 7 -13.47 0.30 -19.86
C ARG A 7 -13.11 1.61 -19.17
N ASN A 8 -13.88 2.02 -18.17
CA ASN A 8 -13.59 3.25 -17.43
C ASN A 8 -12.25 3.18 -16.69
N LEU A 9 -11.91 2.04 -16.09
CA LEU A 9 -10.62 1.84 -15.42
C LEU A 9 -9.46 1.83 -16.43
N SER A 10 -9.64 1.21 -17.60
CA SER A 10 -8.61 1.19 -18.64
C SER A 10 -8.28 2.57 -19.21
N SER A 11 -9.24 3.50 -19.16
CA SER A 11 -9.05 4.89 -19.60
C SER A 11 -8.76 5.87 -18.45
N PHE A 12 -8.71 5.38 -17.20
CA PHE A 12 -8.54 6.23 -16.04
C PHE A 12 -7.07 6.63 -15.86
N ASN A 13 -6.80 7.92 -15.87
CA ASN A 13 -5.45 8.49 -15.76
C ASN A 13 -5.33 9.55 -14.64
N GLU A 14 -6.35 9.68 -13.78
CA GLU A 14 -6.43 10.67 -12.70
C GLU A 14 -6.12 10.05 -11.33
N THR A 15 -5.29 9.00 -11.29
CA THR A 15 -4.95 8.28 -10.05
C THR A 15 -4.34 9.19 -8.99
N ASP A 16 -3.43 10.08 -9.38
CA ASP A 16 -2.81 11.03 -8.44
C ASP A 16 -3.87 11.95 -7.83
N GLN A 17 -4.77 12.50 -8.64
CA GLN A 17 -5.86 13.36 -8.16
C GLN A 17 -6.84 12.59 -7.26
N LEU A 18 -7.13 11.33 -7.57
CA LEU A 18 -7.94 10.47 -6.71
C LEU A 18 -7.30 10.29 -5.33
N VAL A 19 -5.99 10.03 -5.30
CA VAL A 19 -5.23 9.89 -4.05
C VAL A 19 -5.25 11.20 -3.27
N GLU A 20 -4.95 12.34 -3.91
CA GLU A 20 -4.98 13.65 -3.25
C GLU A 20 -6.37 13.97 -2.67
N ASN A 21 -7.44 13.72 -3.42
CA ASN A 21 -8.81 13.94 -2.95
C ASN A 21 -9.15 13.06 -1.73
N TYR A 22 -8.69 11.82 -1.75
CA TYR A 22 -8.86 10.91 -0.61
C TYR A 22 -8.07 11.40 0.62
N ILE A 23 -6.80 11.78 0.44
CA ILE A 23 -5.96 12.32 1.52
C ILE A 23 -6.58 13.57 2.13
N ASN A 24 -7.05 14.52 1.30
CA ASN A 24 -7.76 15.72 1.76
C ASN A 24 -9.00 15.39 2.60
N THR A 25 -9.70 14.30 2.27
CA THR A 25 -10.89 13.85 3.02
C THR A 25 -10.50 13.37 4.42
N ILE A 26 -9.41 12.61 4.54
CA ILE A 26 -8.99 12.03 5.83
C ILE A 26 -8.11 12.96 6.66
N GLN A 27 -7.57 14.04 6.09
CA GLN A 27 -6.60 14.91 6.75
C GLN A 27 -7.07 15.48 8.09
N SER A 28 -8.36 15.81 8.21
CA SER A 28 -8.96 16.33 9.45
C SER A 28 -9.05 15.30 10.59
N LEU A 29 -8.85 14.02 10.28
CA LEU A 29 -8.90 12.90 11.23
C LEU A 29 -7.54 12.62 11.86
N ILE A 30 -6.46 13.07 11.21
CA ILE A 30 -5.08 12.84 11.62
C ILE A 30 -4.64 13.92 12.63
N ASN A 31 -4.01 13.50 13.73
CA ASN A 31 -3.47 14.38 14.77
C ASN A 31 -2.25 13.74 15.46
N ASP A 32 -1.65 14.44 16.43
CA ASP A 32 -0.40 13.99 17.08
C ASP A 32 -0.52 12.64 17.81
N ASN A 33 -1.74 12.24 18.20
CA ASN A 33 -2.01 10.95 18.82
C ASN A 33 -2.36 9.85 17.81
N THR A 34 -2.41 10.16 16.51
CA THR A 34 -2.65 9.14 15.48
C THR A 34 -1.48 8.17 15.44
N ILE A 35 -1.80 6.87 15.39
CA ILE A 35 -0.80 5.82 15.21
C ILE A 35 -0.88 5.34 13.77
N PHE A 36 0.20 5.50 13.02
CA PHE A 36 0.37 4.93 11.68
C PHE A 36 1.02 3.56 11.81
N CYS A 37 0.23 2.51 11.67
CA CYS A 37 0.69 1.13 11.61
C CYS A 37 1.18 0.84 10.19
N ILE A 38 2.46 0.56 10.04
CA ILE A 38 3.09 0.25 8.75
C ILE A 38 3.37 -1.24 8.73
N ASP A 39 2.79 -1.94 7.74
CA ASP A 39 2.92 -3.38 7.64
C ASP A 39 3.10 -3.83 6.18
N GLY A 40 3.89 -4.90 6.03
CA GLY A 40 4.15 -5.53 4.75
C GLY A 40 3.28 -6.78 4.61
N SER A 41 2.79 -7.04 3.41
CA SER A 41 2.03 -8.26 3.12
C SER A 41 2.29 -8.71 1.68
N GLU A 42 1.59 -9.74 1.24
CA GLU A 42 1.76 -10.35 -0.06
C GLU A 42 0.43 -10.87 -0.62
N ILE A 43 0.32 -10.84 -1.94
CA ILE A 43 -0.75 -11.52 -2.67
C ILE A 43 -0.11 -12.67 -3.43
N THR A 44 -0.47 -13.89 -3.03
CA THR A 44 -0.12 -15.11 -3.77
C THR A 44 -1.06 -15.32 -4.96
N LYS A 45 -0.48 -15.71 -6.10
CA LYS A 45 -1.13 -16.03 -7.38
C LYS A 45 -0.58 -17.35 -7.96
N PRO A 46 -0.68 -18.48 -7.23
CA PRO A 46 0.02 -19.73 -7.57
C PRO A 46 -0.33 -20.29 -8.96
N ASN A 47 -1.56 -20.01 -9.45
CA ASN A 47 -2.05 -20.53 -10.73
C ASN A 47 -1.98 -19.51 -11.88
N SER A 48 -1.55 -18.28 -11.61
CA SER A 48 -1.44 -17.24 -12.63
C SER A 48 -0.22 -17.46 -13.51
N LYS A 49 -0.37 -17.21 -14.82
CA LYS A 49 0.66 -17.47 -15.83
C LYS A 49 1.14 -16.23 -16.58
N VAL A 50 0.27 -15.24 -16.79
CA VAL A 50 0.52 -14.10 -17.68
C VAL A 50 -0.06 -12.81 -17.09
N LEU A 51 0.38 -12.45 -15.89
CA LEU A 51 0.06 -11.15 -15.29
C LEU A 51 1.24 -10.19 -15.49
N GLU A 52 0.94 -8.90 -15.61
CA GLU A 52 1.95 -7.84 -15.77
C GLU A 52 2.85 -7.77 -14.54
N ASP A 53 4.15 -7.67 -14.77
CA ASP A 53 5.18 -7.65 -13.73
C ASP A 53 4.98 -8.71 -12.64
N MET A 54 4.52 -9.92 -13.00
CA MET A 54 4.29 -10.98 -12.01
C MET A 54 5.64 -11.48 -11.47
N GLY A 55 5.87 -11.17 -10.20
CA GLY A 55 7.06 -11.55 -9.47
C GLY A 55 6.84 -12.81 -8.64
N THR A 56 7.68 -12.97 -7.63
CA THR A 56 7.58 -14.06 -6.66
C THR A 56 7.66 -13.54 -5.24
N VAL A 57 6.87 -14.12 -4.35
CA VAL A 57 6.77 -13.76 -2.94
C VAL A 57 7.00 -14.99 -2.05
N ARG A 58 7.21 -14.75 -0.75
CA ARG A 58 7.07 -15.79 0.28
C ARG A 58 5.64 -15.75 0.78
N ASP A 59 4.93 -16.85 0.64
CA ASP A 59 3.59 -17.01 1.22
C ASP A 59 3.71 -17.11 2.75
N GLY A 60 3.23 -16.10 3.46
CA GLY A 60 3.24 -16.03 4.91
C GLY A 60 2.32 -17.07 5.57
N SER A 61 1.31 -17.58 4.85
CA SER A 61 0.35 -18.55 5.36
C SER A 61 0.90 -19.98 5.33
N THR A 62 1.59 -20.35 4.26
CA THR A 62 2.14 -21.70 4.09
C THR A 62 3.64 -21.77 4.42
N GLY A 63 4.33 -20.64 4.40
CA GLY A 63 5.79 -20.55 4.49
C GLY A 63 6.51 -20.87 3.19
N GLU A 64 5.78 -21.17 2.10
CA GLU A 64 6.35 -21.45 0.79
C GLU A 64 7.07 -20.21 0.23
N THR A 65 8.21 -20.42 -0.40
CA THR A 65 9.00 -19.35 -1.02
C THR A 65 8.92 -19.46 -2.53
N ASN A 66 9.09 -18.33 -3.22
CA ASN A 66 9.03 -18.26 -4.68
C ASN A 66 7.64 -18.56 -5.28
N VAL A 67 6.57 -18.28 -4.53
CA VAL A 67 5.20 -18.37 -5.04
C VAL A 67 4.92 -17.17 -5.93
N ASN A 68 4.36 -17.36 -7.13
CA ASN A 68 3.98 -16.25 -8.01
C ASN A 68 3.11 -15.25 -7.25
N GLY A 69 3.36 -13.94 -7.37
CA GLY A 69 2.62 -12.96 -6.60
C GLY A 69 3.17 -11.54 -6.65
N TYR A 70 2.68 -10.73 -5.72
CA TYR A 70 3.06 -9.33 -5.52
C TYR A 70 3.19 -9.02 -4.04
N ASN A 71 4.13 -8.16 -3.68
CA ASN A 71 4.23 -7.62 -2.33
C ASN A 71 3.29 -6.42 -2.17
N ILE A 72 2.83 -6.20 -0.95
CA ILE A 72 2.02 -5.06 -0.52
C ILE A 72 2.76 -4.33 0.58
N LEU A 73 2.70 -3.00 0.55
CA LEU A 73 3.00 -2.16 1.69
C LEU A 73 1.75 -1.35 2.03
N GLU A 74 1.27 -1.50 3.26
CA GLU A 74 0.09 -0.84 3.78
C GLU A 74 0.43 0.05 4.97
N ILE A 75 -0.24 1.19 5.05
CA ILE A 75 -0.22 2.07 6.22
C ILE A 75 -1.65 2.33 6.64
N ALA A 76 -2.00 1.88 7.83
CA ALA A 76 -3.29 2.16 8.46
C ALA A 76 -3.12 3.17 9.61
N ALA A 77 -3.90 4.24 9.60
CA ALA A 77 -4.00 5.20 10.68
C ALA A 77 -5.07 4.79 11.69
N LEU A 78 -4.67 4.62 12.94
CA LEU A 78 -5.55 4.53 14.09
C LEU A 78 -5.75 5.93 14.65
N THR A 79 -7.00 6.39 14.64
CA THR A 79 -7.38 7.72 15.14
C THR A 79 -8.19 7.60 16.42
N ASN A 80 -8.20 8.64 17.25
CA ASN A 80 -9.06 8.70 18.44
C ASN A 80 -10.52 9.07 18.12
N LYS A 81 -10.82 9.43 16.86
CA LYS A 81 -12.15 9.88 16.44
C LYS A 81 -13.01 8.73 15.89
N HIS A 82 -12.39 7.65 15.43
CA HIS A 82 -13.06 6.53 14.80
C HIS A 82 -12.45 5.20 15.25
N ASP A 83 -13.31 4.22 15.52
CA ASP A 83 -12.89 2.88 15.97
C ASP A 83 -12.27 2.04 14.84
N MET A 84 -12.55 2.37 13.58
CA MET A 84 -12.02 1.66 12.42
C MET A 84 -10.71 2.28 11.92
N PRO A 85 -9.67 1.46 11.64
CA PRO A 85 -8.46 1.94 10.99
C PRO A 85 -8.76 2.58 9.63
N ILE A 86 -8.06 3.66 9.33
CA ILE A 86 -8.19 4.38 8.05
C ILE A 86 -6.97 4.05 7.22
N SER A 87 -7.16 3.49 6.01
CA SER A 87 -6.03 3.29 5.08
C SER A 87 -5.48 4.65 4.65
N VAL A 88 -4.17 4.82 4.71
CA VAL A 88 -3.48 6.07 4.35
C VAL A 88 -2.64 5.87 3.11
N TYR A 89 -2.03 4.70 2.99
CA TYR A 89 -1.16 4.35 1.89
C TYR A 89 -1.30 2.85 1.63
N SER A 90 -1.56 2.50 0.39
CA SER A 90 -1.61 1.12 -0.06
C SER A 90 -0.88 1.01 -1.38
N LYS A 91 0.18 0.19 -1.42
CA LYS A 91 0.94 -0.02 -2.65
C LYS A 91 1.21 -1.49 -2.88
N ILE A 92 0.76 -1.96 -4.04
CA ILE A 92 1.17 -3.24 -4.60
C ILE A 92 2.43 -3.00 -5.43
N TYR A 93 3.45 -3.84 -5.23
CA TYR A 93 4.68 -3.78 -6.01
C TYR A 93 5.22 -5.19 -6.28
N SER A 94 6.07 -5.29 -7.29
CA SER A 94 6.69 -6.54 -7.71
C SER A 94 8.20 -6.39 -7.76
N ASN A 95 8.89 -7.47 -7.38
CA ASN A 95 10.34 -7.56 -7.44
C ASN A 95 10.91 -7.59 -8.87
N VAL A 96 10.05 -7.83 -9.89
CA VAL A 96 10.44 -7.80 -11.30
C VAL A 96 10.06 -6.51 -12.02
N CYS A 97 9.34 -5.60 -11.36
CA CYS A 97 8.95 -4.32 -11.95
C CYS A 97 10.21 -3.48 -12.25
N LYS A 98 10.23 -2.80 -13.40
CA LYS A 98 11.43 -2.11 -13.92
C LYS A 98 12.05 -1.10 -12.93
N ASP A 99 11.20 -0.40 -12.17
CA ASP A 99 11.63 0.66 -11.24
C ASP A 99 11.81 0.15 -9.80
N PHE A 100 11.64 -1.15 -9.57
CA PHE A 100 11.87 -1.76 -8.27
C PHE A 100 13.37 -1.77 -7.93
N LYS A 101 13.71 -1.33 -6.71
CA LYS A 101 15.09 -1.32 -6.21
C LYS A 101 15.27 -2.27 -5.03
N SER A 102 14.41 -2.12 -4.02
CA SER A 102 14.39 -2.95 -2.82
C SER A 102 13.12 -2.70 -2.01
N GLU A 103 12.74 -3.62 -1.14
CA GLU A 103 11.62 -3.45 -0.21
C GLU A 103 11.81 -2.23 0.70
N ASN A 104 13.03 -2.05 1.24
CA ASN A 104 13.38 -0.87 2.05
C ASN A 104 13.16 0.45 1.29
N THR A 105 13.38 0.46 -0.03
CA THR A 105 13.13 1.65 -0.85
C THR A 105 11.64 1.96 -0.90
N GLU A 106 10.78 0.95 -0.98
CA GLU A 106 9.32 1.12 -0.95
C GLU A 106 8.84 1.59 0.43
N THR A 107 9.42 1.06 1.52
CA THR A 107 9.16 1.55 2.88
C THR A 107 9.54 3.02 3.06
N LEU A 108 10.71 3.43 2.58
CA LEU A 108 11.13 4.83 2.68
C LEU A 108 10.22 5.76 1.88
N LYS A 109 9.77 5.36 0.69
CA LYS A 109 8.80 6.11 -0.12
C LYS A 109 7.47 6.29 0.62
N SER A 110 7.01 5.27 1.34
CA SER A 110 5.74 5.34 2.07
C SER A 110 5.84 6.26 3.30
N LEU A 111 6.98 6.27 3.99
CA LEU A 111 7.27 7.22 5.06
C LEU A 111 7.38 8.66 4.55
N GLU A 112 8.01 8.85 3.39
CA GLU A 112 8.08 10.15 2.72
C GLU A 112 6.69 10.65 2.31
N PHE A 113 5.83 9.76 1.80
CA PHE A 113 4.43 10.07 1.50
C PHE A 113 3.68 10.58 2.75
N ILE A 114 3.72 9.85 3.87
CA ILE A 114 3.08 10.34 5.12
C ILE A 114 3.63 11.71 5.49
N ARG A 115 4.95 11.88 5.45
CA ARG A 115 5.60 13.12 5.85
C ARG A 115 5.19 14.29 4.95
N ALA A 116 5.04 14.06 3.65
CA ALA A 116 4.61 15.09 2.70
C ALA A 116 3.16 15.53 2.95
N HIS A 117 2.26 14.60 3.25
CA HIS A 117 0.83 14.89 3.40
C HIS A 117 0.40 15.31 4.81
N PHE A 118 1.04 14.77 5.85
CA PHE A 118 0.65 14.96 7.26
C PHE A 118 1.76 15.61 8.10
N GLY A 119 2.93 15.90 7.53
CA GLY A 119 4.05 16.47 8.25
C GLY A 119 4.64 15.50 9.28
N ASN A 120 5.18 16.05 10.38
CA ASN A 120 5.78 15.26 11.46
C ASN A 120 4.76 14.81 12.53
N VAL A 121 3.47 14.77 12.18
CA VAL A 121 2.37 14.42 13.08
C VAL A 121 2.26 12.91 13.27
N GLY A 122 1.85 12.47 14.45
CA GLY A 122 1.52 11.08 14.77
C GLY A 122 2.73 10.16 14.97
N ILE A 123 2.46 8.98 15.51
CA ILE A 123 3.43 7.94 15.89
C ILE A 123 3.50 6.91 14.77
N LYS A 124 4.70 6.47 14.39
CA LYS A 124 4.90 5.45 13.35
C LYS A 124 5.23 4.15 14.06
N ALA A 125 4.36 3.16 13.93
CA ALA A 125 4.51 1.84 14.51
C ALA A 125 4.88 0.85 13.42
N LEU A 126 6.06 0.25 13.55
CA LEU A 126 6.57 -0.79 12.68
C LEU A 126 6.85 -2.03 13.54
N ASP A 127 6.73 -3.21 12.96
CA ASP A 127 7.13 -4.45 13.63
C ASP A 127 8.66 -4.64 13.58
N ARG A 128 9.15 -5.78 14.08
CA ARG A 128 10.60 -6.08 14.11
C ARG A 128 11.18 -6.43 12.72
N GLY A 129 10.35 -6.60 11.71
CA GLY A 129 10.78 -6.91 10.35
C GLY A 129 11.38 -5.71 9.62
N TYR A 130 11.23 -4.49 10.17
CA TYR A 130 11.71 -3.22 9.62
C TYR A 130 13.00 -2.70 10.27
#